data_AF-A0A962QR39-F1
#
_entry.id   AF-A0A962QR39-F1
#
_cell.length_a   1.000
_cell.length_b   1.000
_cell.length_c   1.000
_cell.angle_alpha   90.00
_cell.angle_beta   90.00
_cell.angle_gamma   90.00
#
_symmetry.space_group_name_H-M   'P 1'
#
loop_
_entity.id
_entity.type
_entity.pdbx_description
1 polymer ?
#
loop_
_entity_poly.entity_id
_entity_poly.type
_entity_poly.pdbx_seq_one_letter_code
_entity_poly.pdbx_strand_id
1 'polypeptide(L)'
;YLPLPSIPPSKAGKDFQTFCQHAATIKGIVLPDAIDHVHMEQLGRQRFAQVSREDLVRQLFRRPLELWLAHDRCLYLEEQGYAVSLSGFCPRQVTPRNLWIHARRPASA
;
A
#
# COMPACT_ATOMS: atom_id res chain seq x y z
N TYR A 1 -2.03 13.47 -14.89
CA TYR A 1 -2.05 12.04 -14.52
C TYR A 1 -3.44 11.49 -14.81
N LEU A 2 -3.57 10.39 -15.57
CA LEU A 2 -4.85 9.75 -15.91
C LEU A 2 -4.96 8.41 -15.15
N PRO A 3 -5.71 8.33 -14.04
CA PRO A 3 -5.67 7.17 -13.14
C PRO A 3 -6.35 5.94 -13.75
N LEU A 4 -5.65 4.81 -13.93
CA LEU A 4 -6.24 3.55 -14.40
C LEU A 4 -6.88 2.78 -13.21
N PRO A 5 -8.15 2.32 -13.30
CA PRO A 5 -8.73 1.49 -12.25
C PRO A 5 -7.99 0.15 -12.16
N SER A 6 -8.12 -0.54 -11.03
CA SER A 6 -7.55 -1.88 -10.87
C SER A 6 -8.08 -2.84 -11.93
N ILE A 7 -7.17 -3.44 -12.68
CA ILE A 7 -7.49 -4.44 -13.71
C ILE A 7 -7.24 -5.84 -13.12
N PRO A 8 -8.24 -6.73 -13.11
CA PRO A 8 -8.04 -8.11 -12.69
C PRO A 8 -6.95 -8.80 -13.51
N PRO A 9 -6.11 -9.69 -12.93
CA PRO A 9 -5.06 -10.38 -13.67
C PRO A 9 -5.57 -11.12 -14.91
N SER A 10 -6.79 -11.69 -14.84
CA SER A 10 -7.44 -12.37 -15.97
C SER A 10 -7.77 -11.45 -17.15
N LYS A 11 -7.86 -10.14 -16.93
CA LYS A 11 -8.18 -9.11 -17.94
C LYS A 11 -6.97 -8.27 -18.34
N ALA A 12 -5.81 -8.46 -17.69
CA ALA A 12 -4.60 -7.68 -17.96
C ALA A 12 -3.95 -8.05 -19.31
N GLY A 13 -4.33 -9.16 -19.93
CA GLY A 13 -3.71 -9.66 -21.14
C GLY A 13 -2.49 -10.54 -20.86
N LYS A 14 -1.87 -11.05 -21.93
CA LYS A 14 -0.71 -11.96 -21.84
C LYS A 14 0.63 -11.23 -21.85
N ASP A 15 0.66 -10.01 -22.36
CA ASP A 15 1.86 -9.18 -22.51
C ASP A 15 1.55 -7.70 -22.26
N PHE A 16 2.61 -6.89 -22.22
CA PHE A 16 2.53 -5.46 -21.94
C PHE A 16 1.75 -4.68 -23.01
N GLN A 17 1.85 -5.07 -24.28
CA GLN A 17 1.12 -4.42 -25.37
C GLN A 17 -0.40 -4.62 -25.23
N THR A 18 -0.84 -5.85 -25.00
CA THR A 18 -2.25 -6.19 -24.76
C THR A 18 -2.78 -5.44 -23.55
N PHE A 19 -1.98 -5.35 -22.49
CA PHE A 19 -2.31 -4.53 -21.32
C PHE A 19 -2.53 -3.06 -21.69
N CYS A 20 -1.61 -2.45 -22.44
CA CYS A 20 -1.72 -1.05 -22.87
C CYS A 20 -2.99 -0.82 -23.72
N GLN A 21 -3.29 -1.72 -24.66
CA GLN A 21 -4.50 -1.62 -25.49
C GLN A 21 -5.77 -1.73 -24.64
N HIS A 22 -5.81 -2.67 -23.68
CA HIS A 22 -6.96 -2.79 -22.78
C HIS A 22 -7.14 -1.53 -21.91
N ALA A 23 -6.03 -1.00 -21.38
CA ALA A 23 -6.03 0.24 -20.62
C ALA A 23 -6.52 1.42 -21.48
N ALA A 24 -6.10 1.49 -22.74
CA ALA A 24 -6.53 2.53 -23.67
C ALA A 24 -8.04 2.47 -23.94
N THR A 25 -8.59 1.26 -24.12
CA THR A 25 -10.05 1.03 -24.24
C THR A 25 -10.81 1.49 -23.01
N ILE A 26 -10.33 1.14 -21.80
CA ILE A 26 -10.94 1.60 -20.53
C ILE A 26 -10.92 3.13 -20.43
N LYS A 27 -9.88 3.76 -21.00
CA LYS A 27 -9.68 5.21 -20.96
C LYS A 27 -10.28 5.97 -22.13
N GLY A 28 -10.82 5.28 -23.13
CA GLY A 28 -11.33 5.91 -24.34
C GLY A 28 -10.27 6.73 -25.08
N ILE A 29 -9.00 6.28 -25.03
CA ILE A 29 -7.89 6.96 -25.71
C ILE A 29 -7.37 6.10 -26.86
N VAL A 30 -6.83 6.78 -27.88
CA VAL A 30 -6.11 6.14 -28.98
C VAL A 30 -4.63 6.15 -28.64
N LEU A 31 -3.99 4.99 -28.70
CA LEU A 31 -2.55 4.89 -28.55
C LEU A 31 -1.86 5.29 -29.87
N PRO A 32 -0.72 6.00 -29.82
CA PRO A 32 0.11 6.22 -31.01
C PRO A 32 0.51 4.90 -31.70
N ASP A 33 0.60 4.92 -33.03
CA ASP A 33 0.92 3.72 -33.81
C ASP A 33 2.37 3.22 -33.62
N ALA A 34 3.29 4.12 -33.27
CA ALA A 34 4.73 3.83 -33.18
C ALA A 34 5.23 3.67 -31.74
N ILE A 35 4.47 3.01 -30.86
CA ILE A 35 4.95 2.69 -29.51
C ILE A 35 5.89 1.50 -29.57
N ASP A 36 7.14 1.69 -29.13
CA ASP A 36 8.05 0.58 -28.83
C ASP A 36 7.69 -0.04 -27.47
N HIS A 37 6.77 -1.00 -27.50
CA HIS A 37 6.29 -1.69 -26.31
C HIS A 37 7.39 -2.47 -25.58
N VAL A 38 8.36 -3.02 -26.32
CA VAL A 38 9.47 -3.80 -25.75
C VAL A 38 10.40 -2.89 -24.96
N HIS A 39 10.79 -1.76 -25.55
CA HIS A 39 11.63 -0.77 -24.87
C HIS A 39 10.92 -0.18 -23.64
N MET A 40 9.63 0.15 -23.75
CA MET A 40 8.85 0.67 -22.62
C MET A 40 8.71 -0.34 -21.48
N GLU A 41 8.50 -1.62 -21.79
CA GLU A 41 8.44 -2.67 -20.78
C GLU A 41 9.80 -2.85 -20.08
N GLN A 42 10.90 -2.85 -20.84
CA GLN A 42 12.25 -2.93 -20.28
C GLN A 42 12.55 -1.75 -19.34
N LEU A 43 12.20 -0.53 -19.75
CA LEU A 43 12.33 0.66 -18.91
C LEU A 43 11.48 0.55 -17.63
N GLY A 44 10.25 0.04 -17.76
CA GLY A 44 9.36 -0.24 -16.63
C GLY A 44 9.99 -1.21 -15.63
N ARG A 45 10.59 -2.30 -16.11
CA ARG A 45 11.28 -3.30 -15.28
C ARG A 45 12.49 -2.71 -14.55
N GLN A 46 13.30 -1.89 -15.23
CA GLN A 46 14.43 -1.20 -14.61
C GLN A 46 13.98 -0.25 -13.49
N ARG A 47 12.95 0.56 -13.76
CA ARG A 47 12.36 1.47 -12.77
C ARG A 47 11.75 0.72 -11.58
N PHE A 48 11.04 -0.37 -11.85
CA PHE A 48 10.48 -1.22 -10.79
C PHE A 48 11.58 -1.77 -9.88
N ALA A 49 12.68 -2.27 -10.43
CA ALA A 49 13.82 -2.74 -9.65
C ALA A 49 14.44 -1.62 -8.81
N GLN A 50 14.62 -0.42 -9.38
CA GLN A 50 15.14 0.73 -8.64
C GLN A 50 14.23 1.11 -7.46
N VAL A 51 12.95 1.36 -7.72
CA VAL A 51 11.97 1.75 -6.70
C VAL A 51 11.83 0.68 -5.62
N SER A 52 11.90 -0.60 -6.00
CA SER A 52 11.84 -1.70 -5.03
C SER A 52 13.03 -1.66 -4.06
N ARG A 53 14.24 -1.34 -4.55
CA ARG A 53 15.44 -1.20 -3.71
C ARG A 53 15.32 0.01 -2.78
N GLU A 54 14.78 1.11 -3.27
CA GLU A 54 14.51 2.30 -2.45
C GLU A 54 13.42 2.04 -1.39
N ASP A 55 12.39 1.24 -1.71
CA ASP A 55 11.35 0.86 -0.75
C ASP A 55 11.89 -0.03 0.38
N LEU A 56 13.00 -0.77 0.20
CA LEU A 56 13.63 -1.52 1.29
C LEU A 56 14.05 -0.60 2.44
N VAL A 57 14.57 0.59 2.13
CA VAL A 57 14.93 1.59 3.15
C VAL A 57 13.67 2.05 3.87
N ARG A 58 12.57 2.29 3.14
CA ARG A 58 11.28 2.67 3.73
C ARG A 58 10.73 1.56 4.64
N GLN A 59 10.93 0.30 4.29
CA GLN A 59 10.47 -0.85 5.08
C GLN A 59 11.09 -0.88 6.48
N LEU A 60 12.34 -0.44 6.64
CA LEU A 60 13.00 -0.31 7.95
C LEU A 60 12.22 0.59 8.91
N PHE A 61 11.64 1.67 8.40
CA PHE A 61 10.92 2.66 9.19
C PHE A 61 9.44 2.34 9.40
N ARG A 62 8.88 1.36 8.68
CA ARG A 62 7.45 1.04 8.78
C ARG A 62 7.03 0.71 10.21
N ARG A 63 7.78 -0.16 10.90
CA ARG A 63 7.42 -0.54 12.27
C ARG A 63 7.69 0.56 13.31
N PRO A 64 8.84 1.25 13.31
CA PRO A 64 9.03 2.40 14.18
C PRO A 64 7.90 3.43 14.06
N LEU A 65 7.50 3.78 12.83
CA LEU A 65 6.39 4.71 12.58
C LEU A 65 5.04 4.16 13.04
N GLU A 66 4.75 2.89 12.79
CA GLU A 66 3.53 2.24 13.25
C GLU A 66 3.42 2.26 14.79
N LEU A 67 4.50 1.94 15.50
CA LEU A 67 4.53 2.00 16.97
C LEU A 67 4.36 3.43 17.48
N TRP A 68 5.08 4.39 16.89
CA TRP A 68 5.00 5.79 17.28
C TRP A 68 3.56 6.32 17.13
N LEU A 69 2.93 6.10 15.99
CA LEU A 69 1.54 6.52 15.73
C LEU A 69 0.52 5.77 16.61
N ALA A 70 0.77 4.50 16.92
CA ALA A 70 -0.10 3.74 17.82
C ALA A 70 -0.03 4.28 19.26
N HIS A 71 1.17 4.60 19.75
CA HIS A 71 1.36 5.19 21.07
C HIS A 71 0.79 6.60 21.15
N ASP A 72 0.98 7.44 20.13
CA ASP A 72 0.35 8.76 20.03
C ASP A 72 -1.18 8.67 20.17
N ARG A 73 -1.79 7.71 19.47
CA ARG A 73 -3.23 7.45 19.60
C ARG A 73 -3.63 6.97 21.00
N CYS A 74 -2.80 6.15 21.66
CA CYS A 74 -3.06 5.71 23.03
C CYS A 74 -3.08 6.90 23.99
N LEU A 75 -2.08 7.79 23.91
CA LEU A 75 -2.00 8.99 24.75
C LEU A 75 -3.23 9.88 24.55
N TYR A 76 -3.62 10.13 23.30
CA TYR A 76 -4.84 10.89 23.01
C TYR A 76 -6.07 10.27 23.69
N LEU A 77 -6.24 8.95 23.64
CA LEU A 77 -7.39 8.27 24.26
C LEU A 77 -7.33 8.34 25.79
N GLU A 78 -6.15 8.24 26.39
CA GLU A 78 -5.94 8.41 27.83
C GLU A 78 -6.32 9.82 28.29
N GLU A 79 -5.94 10.85 27.53
CA GLU A 79 -6.34 12.25 27.77
C GLU A 79 -7.87 12.44 27.70
N GLN A 80 -8.57 11.65 26.88
CA GLN A 80 -10.04 11.63 26.82
C GLN A 80 -10.70 10.81 27.96
N GLY A 81 -9.93 10.36 28.94
CA GLY A 81 -10.39 9.63 30.12
C GLY A 81 -10.64 8.14 29.89
N TYR A 82 -10.06 7.54 28.85
CA TYR A 82 -10.13 6.10 28.64
C TYR A 82 -9.00 5.38 29.40
N ALA A 83 -9.29 4.18 29.89
CA ALA A 83 -8.26 3.22 30.25
C ALA A 83 -7.80 2.49 28.98
N VAL A 84 -6.54 2.64 28.61
CA VAL A 84 -6.00 2.16 27.33
C VAL A 84 -4.91 1.11 27.54
N SER A 85 -4.85 0.12 26.66
CA SER A 85 -3.71 -0.78 26.53
C SER A 85 -3.32 -0.98 25.06
N LEU A 86 -2.03 -1.13 24.79
CA LEU A 86 -1.48 -1.46 23.48
C LEU A 86 -0.81 -2.83 23.55
N SER A 87 -1.26 -3.77 22.73
CA SER A 87 -0.72 -5.13 22.68
C SER A 87 -0.65 -5.67 21.26
N GLY A 88 -0.02 -6.83 21.08
CA GLY A 88 -0.10 -7.59 19.84
C GLY A 88 -1.25 -8.57 19.87
N PHE A 89 -2.11 -8.62 18.85
CA PHE A 89 -3.19 -9.62 18.77
C PHE A 89 -2.75 -10.95 18.15
N CYS A 90 -1.60 -10.98 17.45
CA CYS A 90 -1.01 -12.19 16.89
C CYS A 90 0.51 -12.03 16.71
N PRO A 91 1.26 -13.13 16.46
CA PRO A 91 2.65 -13.06 16.04
C PRO A 91 2.81 -12.30 14.73
N ARG A 92 3.89 -11.53 14.58
CA ARG A 92 4.17 -10.72 13.38
C ARG A 92 4.29 -11.53 12.08
N GLN A 93 4.64 -12.80 12.19
CA GLN A 93 4.78 -13.71 11.06
C GLN A 93 3.43 -13.98 10.39
N VAL A 94 2.33 -13.88 11.14
CA VAL A 94 0.97 -14.01 10.60
C VAL A 94 0.62 -12.77 9.78
N THR A 95 0.83 -11.57 10.35
CA THR A 95 0.71 -10.30 9.65
C THR A 95 1.60 -9.24 10.31
N PRO A 96 2.29 -8.37 9.55
CA PRO A 96 3.08 -7.29 10.14
C PRO A 96 2.22 -6.26 10.88
N ARG A 97 0.94 -6.09 10.51
CA ARG A 97 -0.04 -5.22 11.17
C ARG A 97 -0.71 -5.97 12.32
N ASN A 98 0.04 -6.18 13.39
CA ASN A 98 -0.39 -7.02 14.51
C ASN A 98 -0.71 -6.26 15.80
N LEU A 99 -0.74 -4.92 15.76
CA LEU A 99 -1.05 -4.10 16.94
C LEU A 99 -2.55 -4.00 17.20
N TRP A 100 -2.92 -3.96 18.47
CA TRP A 100 -4.27 -3.73 18.95
C TRP A 100 -4.26 -2.69 20.06
N ILE A 101 -4.97 -1.57 19.83
CA ILE A 101 -5.29 -0.58 20.86
C ILE A 101 -6.64 -0.98 21.46
N HIS A 102 -6.66 -1.26 22.75
CA HIS A 102 -7.87 -1.55 23.48
C HIS A 102 -8.15 -0.42 24.47
N ALA A 103 -9.25 0.31 24.26
CA ALA A 103 -9.63 1.45 25.08
C ALA A 103 -11.02 1.20 25.70
N ARG A 104 -11.13 1.39 27.01
CA ARG A 104 -12.40 1.26 27.74
C ARG A 104 -12.66 2.55 28.50
N ARG A 105 -13.87 3.09 28.36
CA ARG A 105 -14.32 4.18 29.22
C ARG A 105 -14.67 3.57 30.58
N PRO A 106 -14.05 4.03 31.69
CA PRO A 106 -14.46 3.63 33.02
C PRO A 106 -15.94 3.96 33.21
N ALA A 107 -16.69 3.10 33.91
CA ALA A 107 -18.04 3.48 34.33
C ALA A 107 -17.92 4.72 35.22
N SER A 108 -18.68 5.77 34.91
CA SER A 108 -18.82 6.94 35.78
C SER A 108 -19.36 6.47 37.13
N ALA A 109 -18.64 6.80 38.21
CA ALA A 109 -19.08 6.59 39.58
C ALA A 109 -20.32 7.44 39.89
#